data_AF-A0A143X8I6-F1
#
_entry.id   AF-A0A143X8I6-F1
#
_cell.length_a   1.000
_cell.length_b   1.000
_cell.length_c   1.000
_cell.angle_alpha   90.00
_cell.angle_beta   90.00
_cell.angle_gamma   90.00
#
_symmetry.space_group_name_H-M   'P 1'
#
loop_
_entity.id
_entity.type
_entity.pdbx_description
1 polymer ?
#
loop_
_entity_poly.entity_id
_entity_poly.type
_entity_poly.pdbx_seq_one_letter_code
_entity_poly.pdbx_strand_id
1 'polypeptide(L)'
;MSVAILADDTQKHKPDPEPLLICLERLGCQPEDAIYIGDAASDYLAAQNAHVAFGYAKWGSVSSQGIDAPDWVFEKPLDLLKLIQK
;
A
#
# COMPACT_ATOMS: atom_id res chain seq x y z
N MET A 1 -6.93 -14.88 -10.00
CA MET A 1 -8.05 -14.09 -9.45
C MET A 1 -7.58 -12.66 -9.30
N SER A 2 -8.44 -11.68 -9.58
CA SER A 2 -8.16 -10.26 -9.38
C SER A 2 -9.12 -9.71 -8.33
N VAL A 3 -8.60 -9.01 -7.34
CA VAL A 3 -9.38 -8.30 -6.32
C VAL A 3 -9.15 -6.80 -6.52
N ALA A 4 -10.22 -6.03 -6.47
CA ALA A 4 -10.18 -4.57 -6.44
C ALA A 4 -11.12 -4.09 -5.34
N ILE A 5 -10.64 -3.13 -4.54
CA ILE A 5 -11.41 -2.43 -3.51
C ILE A 5 -11.41 -0.96 -3.90
N LEU A 6 -12.59 -0.44 -4.20
CA LEU A 6 -12.82 0.96 -4.57
C LEU A 6 -13.53 1.69 -3.42
N ALA A 7 -13.79 2.99 -3.58
CA ALA A 7 -14.43 3.79 -2.54
C ALA A 7 -15.76 3.17 -2.05
N ASP A 8 -16.60 2.70 -2.98
CA ASP A 8 -17.91 2.13 -2.67
C ASP A 8 -17.85 0.73 -2.02
N ASP A 9 -16.68 0.07 -2.01
CA ASP A 9 -16.50 -1.23 -1.34
C ASP A 9 -16.28 -1.09 0.18
N THR A 10 -16.09 0.13 0.69
CA THR A 10 -15.69 0.40 2.09
C THR A 10 -16.56 1.47 2.73
N GLN A 11 -16.83 1.33 4.02
CA GLN A 11 -17.46 2.39 4.83
C GLN A 11 -16.43 3.41 5.30
N LYS A 12 -15.20 2.95 5.58
CA LYS A 12 -14.08 3.81 5.95
C LYS A 12 -13.01 3.79 4.88
N HIS A 13 -12.44 4.95 4.61
CA HIS A 13 -11.44 5.14 3.57
C HIS A 13 -10.08 5.45 4.19
N LYS A 14 -9.02 5.33 3.37
CA LYS A 14 -7.66 5.75 3.73
C LYS A 14 -7.69 7.13 4.40
N PRO A 15 -7.04 7.31 5.56
CA PRO A 15 -6.01 6.45 6.15
C PRO A 15 -6.50 5.27 7.01
N ASP A 16 -7.81 5.00 7.08
CA ASP A 16 -8.32 3.82 7.78
C ASP A 16 -7.85 2.53 7.08
N PRO A 17 -7.51 1.46 7.81
CA PRO A 17 -6.99 0.22 7.24
C PRO A 17 -8.06 -0.64 6.56
N GLU A 18 -9.36 -0.36 6.76
CA GLU A 18 -10.47 -1.16 6.24
C GLU A 18 -10.32 -1.55 4.75
N PRO A 19 -9.96 -0.66 3.81
CA PRO A 19 -9.82 -1.04 2.41
C PRO A 19 -8.71 -2.08 2.17
N LEU A 20 -7.59 -2.00 2.91
CA LEU A 20 -6.48 -2.94 2.78
C LEU A 20 -6.85 -4.29 3.40
N LEU A 21 -7.47 -4.28 4.58
CA LEU A 21 -7.89 -5.50 5.27
C LEU A 21 -8.90 -6.31 4.45
N ILE A 22 -9.90 -5.66 3.85
CA ILE A 22 -10.86 -6.32 2.95
C ILE A 22 -10.14 -6.88 1.72
N CYS A 23 -9.17 -6.15 1.16
CA CYS A 23 -8.39 -6.62 0.01
C CYS A 23 -7.61 -7.90 0.36
N LEU A 24 -6.91 -7.90 1.51
CA LEU A 24 -6.15 -9.06 2.00
C LEU A 24 -7.06 -10.26 2.28
N GLU A 25 -8.22 -10.05 2.90
CA GLU A 25 -9.21 -11.09 3.15
C GLU A 25 -9.68 -11.74 1.83
N ARG A 26 -10.06 -10.91 0.84
CA ARG A 26 -10.51 -11.40 -0.48
C ARG A 26 -9.39 -12.10 -1.27
N LEU A 27 -8.13 -11.74 -1.04
CA LEU A 27 -6.96 -12.39 -1.63
C LEU A 27 -6.52 -13.65 -0.87
N GLY A 28 -6.97 -13.82 0.39
CA GLY A 28 -6.52 -14.90 1.27
C GLY A 28 -5.06 -14.74 1.73
N CYS A 29 -4.57 -13.51 1.86
CA CYS A 29 -3.20 -13.19 2.27
C CYS A 29 -3.15 -12.65 3.70
N GLN A 30 -2.05 -12.88 4.41
CA GLN A 30 -1.79 -12.21 5.68
C GLN A 30 -1.11 -10.85 5.44
N PRO A 31 -1.23 -9.88 6.36
CA PRO A 31 -0.56 -8.58 6.24
C PRO A 31 0.96 -8.67 6.03
N GLU A 32 1.62 -9.62 6.71
CA GLU A 32 3.06 -9.87 6.61
C GLU A 32 3.53 -10.41 5.25
N ASP A 33 2.61 -10.97 4.45
CA ASP A 33 2.90 -11.51 3.12
C ASP A 33 2.65 -10.48 1.99
N ALA A 34 2.26 -9.25 2.34
CA ALA A 34 1.85 -8.23 1.40
C ALA A 34 2.65 -6.93 1.53
N ILE A 35 2.71 -6.18 0.43
CA ILE A 35 3.24 -4.82 0.39
C ILE A 35 2.21 -3.90 -0.28
N TYR A 36 1.92 -2.75 0.34
CA TYR A 36 1.07 -1.71 -0.23
C TYR A 36 1.95 -0.66 -0.91
N ILE A 37 1.76 -0.48 -2.22
CA ILE A 37 2.52 0.49 -3.02
C ILE A 37 1.66 1.73 -3.24
N GLY A 38 2.13 2.88 -2.76
CA GLY A 38 1.40 4.14 -2.84
C GLY A 38 2.30 5.37 -2.84
N ASP A 39 1.72 6.53 -3.07
CA ASP A 39 2.44 7.79 -3.27
C ASP A 39 1.93 8.94 -2.37
N ALA A 40 0.90 8.69 -1.55
CA ALA A 40 0.33 9.67 -0.64
C ALA A 40 0.47 9.28 0.85
N ALA A 41 0.44 10.27 1.74
CA ALA A 41 0.45 10.05 3.19
C ALA A 41 -0.75 9.20 3.67
N SER A 42 -1.90 9.30 3.01
CA SER A 42 -3.06 8.45 3.30
C SER A 42 -2.81 6.98 2.98
N ASP A 43 -2.00 6.67 1.97
CA ASP A 43 -1.58 5.31 1.63
C ASP A 43 -0.64 4.75 2.70
N TYR A 44 0.34 5.56 3.09
CA TYR A 44 1.31 5.21 4.12
C TYR A 44 0.61 4.91 5.45
N LEU A 45 -0.27 5.80 5.89
CA LEU A 45 -1.02 5.61 7.14
C LEU A 45 -1.98 4.41 7.08
N ALA A 46 -2.63 4.17 5.93
CA ALA A 46 -3.48 2.99 5.77
C ALA A 46 -2.68 1.69 5.87
N ALA A 47 -1.48 1.63 5.27
CA ALA A 47 -0.59 0.49 5.36
C ALA A 47 -0.11 0.25 6.80
N GLN A 48 0.32 1.31 7.49
CA GLN A 48 0.74 1.25 8.90
C GLN A 48 -0.41 0.75 9.80
N ASN A 49 -1.61 1.30 9.66
CA ASN A 49 -2.77 0.89 10.44
C ASN A 49 -3.21 -0.56 10.14
N ALA A 50 -2.93 -1.05 8.93
CA ALA A 50 -3.22 -2.42 8.51
C ALA A 50 -2.09 -3.40 8.88
N HIS A 51 -0.97 -2.92 9.42
CA HIS A 51 0.26 -3.69 9.65
C HIS A 51 0.81 -4.34 8.38
N VAL A 52 0.70 -3.63 7.25
CA VAL A 52 1.21 -4.03 5.93
C VAL A 52 2.46 -3.22 5.61
N ALA A 53 3.48 -3.87 5.04
CA ALA A 53 4.68 -3.17 4.58
C ALA A 53 4.32 -2.09 3.54
N PHE A 54 4.98 -0.93 3.61
CA PHE A 54 4.71 0.18 2.71
C PHE A 54 5.87 0.43 1.73
N GLY A 55 5.52 0.54 0.45
CA GLY A 55 6.42 0.93 -0.62
C GLY A 55 6.08 2.29 -1.19
N TYR A 56 6.96 3.27 -0.99
CA TYR A 56 6.77 4.62 -1.50
C TYR A 56 7.14 4.70 -2.99
N ALA A 57 6.14 5.00 -3.83
CA ALA A 57 6.26 5.21 -5.26
C ALA A 57 6.54 6.69 -5.57
N LYS A 58 7.83 7.07 -5.67
CA LYS A 58 8.23 8.48 -5.90
C LYS A 58 7.78 9.06 -7.24
N TRP A 59 7.39 8.23 -8.20
CA TRP A 59 6.91 8.67 -9.50
C TRP A 59 5.46 9.17 -9.51
N GLY A 60 4.65 8.85 -8.49
CA GLY A 60 3.23 9.22 -8.43
C GLY A 60 2.99 10.70 -8.08
N SER A 61 3.82 11.24 -7.18
CA SER A 61 3.84 12.65 -6.75
C SER A 61 2.54 13.17 -6.11
N VAL A 62 2.39 12.88 -4.82
CA VAL A 62 1.87 13.83 -3.82
C VAL A 62 2.98 14.03 -2.78
N SER A 63 3.09 15.22 -2.18
CA SER A 63 4.14 15.59 -1.22
C SER A 63 4.63 14.41 -0.36
N SER A 64 5.94 14.22 -0.23
CA SER A 64 6.52 13.22 0.70
C SER A 64 6.28 13.57 2.17
N GLN A 65 5.64 14.71 2.45
CA GLN A 65 5.24 15.13 3.78
C GLN A 65 4.25 14.12 4.38
N GLY A 66 4.58 13.60 5.55
CA GLY A 66 3.78 12.57 6.22
C GLY A 66 4.13 11.13 5.82
N ILE A 67 5.19 10.92 5.05
CA ILE A 67 5.79 9.62 4.78
C ILE A 67 7.20 9.61 5.39
N ASP A 68 7.29 9.32 6.68
CA ASP A 68 8.52 9.53 7.44
C ASP A 68 9.52 8.36 7.33
N ALA A 69 9.02 7.11 7.32
CA ALA A 69 9.84 5.91 7.33
C ALA A 69 9.20 4.78 6.51
N PRO A 70 9.13 4.89 5.17
CA PRO A 70 8.62 3.81 4.33
C PRO A 70 9.59 2.61 4.36
N ASP A 71 9.06 1.38 4.34
CA ASP A 71 9.88 0.17 4.30
C ASP A 71 10.70 0.07 3.00
N TRP A 72 10.13 0.59 1.90
CA TRP A 72 10.79 0.65 0.59
C TRP A 72 10.57 2.00 -0.08
N VAL A 73 11.57 2.43 -0.86
CA VAL A 73 11.47 3.62 -1.72
C VAL A 73 11.78 3.20 -3.15
N PHE A 74 10.88 3.54 -4.07
CA PHE A 74 10.99 3.21 -5.48
C PHE A 74 10.98 4.49 -6.32
N GLU A 75 12.03 4.70 -7.13
CA GLU A 75 12.19 5.90 -7.97
C GLU A 75 11.38 5.80 -9.27
N LYS A 76 11.18 4.58 -9.78
CA LYS A 76 10.43 4.29 -11.01
C LYS A 76 9.71 2.94 -10.91
N PRO A 77 8.66 2.69 -11.72
CA PRO A 77 7.90 1.43 -11.68
C PRO A 77 8.75 0.17 -11.81
N LEU A 78 9.82 0.22 -12.62
CA LEU A 78 10.74 -0.91 -12.81
C LEU A 78 11.53 -1.29 -11.54
N ASP A 79 11.62 -0.41 -10.55
CA ASP A 79 12.27 -0.75 -9.27
C ASP A 79 11.49 -1.81 -8.48
N LEU A 80 10.19 -2.00 -8.75
CA LEU A 80 9.39 -3.06 -8.14
C LEU A 80 9.92 -4.47 -8.47
N LEU A 81 10.63 -4.62 -9.60
CA LEU A 81 11.23 -5.90 -9.97
C LEU A 81 12.26 -6.40 -8.95
N LYS A 82 12.84 -5.50 -8.13
CA LYS A 82 13.76 -5.83 -7.04
C LYS A 82 13.09 -6.68 -5.94
N LEU A 83 11.76 -6.68 -5.85
CA LEU A 83 11.01 -7.49 -4.89
C LEU A 83 10.86 -8.96 -5.32
N ILE A 84 10.91 -9.23 -6.64
CA ILE A 84 10.60 -10.55 -7.21
C ILE A 84 11.81 -11.24 -7.85
N GLN A 85 12.84 -10.48 -8.21
CA GLN A 85 14.08 -11.03 -8.76
C GLN A 85 15.01 -11.41 -7.61
N LYS A 86 15.02 -12.71 -7.27
CA LYS A 86 16.12 -13.37 -6.56
C LYS A 86 17.03 -14.07 -7.55
#